data_AF-A0A1E4B910-F1
#
_entry.id   AF-A0A1E4B910-F1
#
_cell.length_a   1.000
_cell.length_b   1.000
_cell.length_c   1.000
_cell.angle_alpha   90.00
_cell.angle_beta   90.00
_cell.angle_gamma   90.00
#
_symmetry.space_group_name_H-M   'P 1'
#
loop_
_entity.id
_entity.type
_entity.pdbx_description
1 polymer ?
#
loop_
_entity_poly.entity_id
_entity_poly.type
_entity_poly.pdbx_seq_one_letter_code
_entity_poly.pdbx_strand_id
1 'polypeptide(L)'
;MKRFLVALGCLLAVYFAVQGGEYSTTDLIMQRGKERALRATIDSLKHDVDSLARFKRRIATDPALQERIAREENGFVRSDKELVYRFVEPGKGGQ
;
A
#
# COMPACT_ATOMS: atom_id res chain seq x y z
N MET A 1 -41.17 41.45 -28.62
CA MET A 1 -39.97 40.76 -29.15
C MET A 1 -38.65 41.23 -28.50
N LYS A 2 -38.34 42.53 -28.45
CA LYS A 2 -37.07 43.04 -27.90
C LYS A 2 -36.78 42.63 -26.44
N ARG A 3 -37.80 42.55 -25.58
CA ARG A 3 -37.67 42.09 -24.18
C ARG A 3 -37.35 40.60 -24.04
N PHE A 4 -37.87 39.77 -24.96
CA PHE A 4 -37.55 38.33 -24.99
C PHE A 4 -36.11 38.09 -25.43
N LEU A 5 -35.61 38.86 -26.40
CA LEU A 5 -34.21 38.81 -26.80
C LEU A 5 -33.26 39.22 -25.67
N VAL A 6 -33.62 40.24 -24.89
CA VAL A 6 -32.84 40.64 -23.70
C VAL A 6 -32.89 39.56 -22.62
N ALA A 7 -34.06 38.98 -22.33
CA ALA A 7 -34.18 37.90 -21.36
C ALA A 7 -33.37 36.66 -21.77
N LEU A 8 -33.40 36.29 -23.05
CA LEU A 8 -32.63 35.17 -23.59
C LEU A 8 -31.11 35.44 -23.53
N GLY A 9 -30.69 36.66 -23.84
CA GLY A 9 -29.30 37.09 -23.70
C GLY A 9 -28.80 37.03 -22.25
N CYS A 10 -29.60 37.50 -21.29
CA CYS A 10 -29.28 37.40 -19.87
C CYS A 10 -29.19 35.95 -19.39
N LEU A 11 -30.11 35.07 -19.82
CA LEU A 11 -30.06 33.65 -19.49
C LEU A 11 -28.78 32.97 -20.00
N LEU A 12 -28.41 33.25 -21.25
CA LEU A 12 -27.17 32.74 -21.83
C LEU A 12 -25.93 33.29 -21.11
N ALA A 13 -25.92 34.56 -20.73
CA ALA A 13 -24.82 35.15 -19.98
C ALA A 13 -24.67 34.51 -18.59
N VAL A 14 -25.78 34.25 -17.88
CA VAL A 14 -25.75 33.54 -16.60
C VAL A 14 -25.29 32.09 -16.78
N TYR A 15 -25.77 31.41 -17.82
CA TYR A 15 -25.33 30.05 -18.15
C TYR A 15 -23.83 29.98 -18.43
N PHE A 16 -23.32 30.91 -19.26
CA PHE A 16 -21.90 31.03 -19.55
C PHE A 16 -21.08 31.52 -18.35
N ALA A 17 -21.62 32.30 -17.42
CA ALA A 17 -20.92 32.69 -16.20
C ALA A 17 -20.78 31.51 -15.23
N VAL A 18 -21.83 30.68 -15.12
CA VAL A 18 -21.82 29.47 -14.30
C VAL A 18 -20.92 28.39 -14.89
N GLN A 19 -20.87 28.29 -16.23
CA GLN A 19 -20.12 27.24 -16.92
C GLN A 19 -18.71 27.68 -17.36
N GLY A 20 -18.52 28.96 -17.67
CA GLY A 20 -17.31 29.57 -18.23
C GLY A 20 -16.56 30.52 -17.30
N GLY A 21 -17.00 30.68 -16.05
CA GLY A 21 -16.22 31.36 -15.02
C GLY A 21 -15.03 30.51 -14.57
N GLU A 22 -13.98 30.48 -15.40
CA GLU A 22 -12.56 30.09 -15.25
C GLU A 22 -12.14 28.84 -14.46
N TYR A 23 -12.89 28.39 -13.45
CA TYR A 23 -12.77 27.10 -12.77
C TYR A 23 -14.18 26.64 -12.35
N SER A 24 -14.86 25.92 -13.24
CA SER A 24 -16.21 25.42 -12.98
C SER A 24 -16.24 24.63 -11.66
N THR A 25 -17.27 24.85 -10.83
CA THR A 25 -17.54 24.10 -9.59
C THR A 25 -17.49 22.58 -9.78
N THR A 26 -17.75 22.11 -11.00
CA THR A 26 -17.61 20.71 -11.40
C THR A 26 -16.17 20.20 -11.37
N ASP A 27 -15.20 21.02 -11.76
CA ASP A 27 -13.78 20.68 -11.72
C ASP A 27 -13.25 20.63 -10.29
N LEU A 28 -13.73 21.51 -9.41
CA LEU A 28 -13.41 21.45 -7.98
C LEU A 28 -13.92 20.15 -7.32
N ILE A 29 -15.09 19.67 -7.72
CA ILE A 29 -15.64 18.39 -7.24
C ILE A 29 -14.81 17.23 -7.80
N MET A 30 -14.45 17.27 -9.09
CA MET A 30 -13.64 16.23 -9.72
C MET A 30 -12.22 16.18 -9.14
N GLN A 31 -11.61 17.34 -8.86
CA GLN A 31 -10.30 17.47 -8.24
C GLN A 31 -10.32 16.98 -6.79
N ARG A 32 -11.37 17.29 -6.01
CA ARG A 32 -11.56 16.72 -4.66
C ARG A 32 -11.75 15.21 -4.69
N GLY A 33 -12.41 14.67 -5.70
CA GLY A 33 -12.53 13.22 -5.91
C GLY A 33 -11.17 12.56 -6.14
N LYS A 34 -10.36 13.14 -7.04
CA LYS A 34 -8.99 12.68 -7.32
C LYS A 34 -8.10 12.78 -6.08
N GLU A 35 -8.19 13.88 -5.33
CA GLU A 35 -7.44 14.07 -4.09
C GLU A 35 -7.78 13.00 -3.05
N ARG A 36 -9.08 12.71 -2.85
CA ARG A 36 -9.53 11.66 -1.92
C ARG A 36 -9.03 10.28 -2.33
N ALA A 37 -9.14 9.95 -3.62
CA ALA A 37 -8.65 8.67 -4.14
C ALA A 37 -7.13 8.52 -3.92
N LEU A 38 -6.37 9.56 -4.23
CA LEU A 38 -4.91 9.54 -4.07
C LEU A 38 -4.50 9.44 -2.59
N ARG A 39 -5.18 10.15 -1.69
CA ARG A 39 -4.98 10.03 -0.24
C ARG A 39 -5.26 8.61 0.25
N ALA A 40 -6.35 7.99 -0.20
CA ALA A 40 -6.68 6.60 0.16
C ALA A 40 -5.60 5.62 -0.31
N THR A 41 -5.06 5.81 -1.52
CA THR A 41 -3.94 4.99 -2.02
C THR A 41 -2.66 5.18 -1.20
N ILE A 42 -2.35 6.42 -0.80
CA ILE A 42 -1.20 6.70 0.07
C ILE A 42 -1.38 6.02 1.43
N ASP A 43 -2.57 6.09 2.01
CA ASP A 43 -2.85 5.51 3.32
C ASP A 43 -2.79 3.98 3.29
N SER A 44 -3.30 3.33 2.24
CA SER A 44 -3.15 1.89 2.06
C SER A 44 -1.68 1.49 1.93
N LEU A 45 -0.91 2.23 1.13
CA LEU A 45 0.50 1.91 0.91
C LEU A 45 1.33 2.11 2.19
N LYS A 46 1.04 3.15 2.97
CA LYS A 46 1.66 3.35 4.28
C LYS A 46 1.35 2.19 5.24
N HIS A 47 0.10 1.71 5.24
CA HIS A 47 -0.27 0.57 6.06
C HIS A 47 0.55 -0.68 5.72
N ASP A 48 0.72 -0.94 4.43
CA ASP A 48 1.52 -2.08 3.95
C ASP A 48 2.99 -1.93 4.37
N VAL A 49 3.58 -0.76 4.14
CA VAL A 49 4.97 -0.47 4.56
C VAL A 49 5.14 -0.66 6.06
N ASP A 50 4.23 -0.15 6.88
CA ASP A 50 4.27 -0.30 8.33
C ASP A 50 4.12 -1.77 8.76
N SER A 51 3.26 -2.53 8.07
CA SER A 51 3.08 -3.96 8.30
C SER A 51 4.37 -4.73 8.01
N LEU A 52 4.99 -4.47 6.86
CA LEU A 52 6.25 -5.09 6.46
C LEU A 52 7.38 -4.70 7.40
N ALA A 53 7.46 -3.44 7.80
CA ALA A 53 8.47 -2.96 8.75
C ALA A 53 8.33 -3.66 10.12
N ARG A 54 7.08 -3.80 10.61
CA ARG A 54 6.79 -4.56 11.83
C ARG A 54 7.20 -6.02 11.69
N PHE A 55 6.88 -6.67 10.57
CA PHE A 55 7.24 -8.06 10.33
C PHE A 55 8.76 -8.26 10.26
N LYS A 56 9.48 -7.41 9.50
CA LYS A 56 10.94 -7.40 9.46
C LYS A 56 11.54 -7.26 10.85
N ARG A 57 11.00 -6.35 11.66
CA ARG A 57 11.46 -6.17 13.04
C ARG A 57 11.25 -7.42 13.86
N ARG A 58 10.08 -8.06 13.77
CA ARG A 58 9.80 -9.33 14.45
C ARG A 58 10.78 -10.42 14.06
N ILE A 59 11.09 -10.60 12.78
CA ILE A 59 12.11 -11.57 12.36
C ILE A 59 13.47 -11.27 13.01
N ALA A 60 13.84 -10.00 13.17
CA ALA A 60 15.12 -9.62 13.77
C ALA A 60 15.16 -9.73 15.31
N THR A 61 14.02 -9.61 15.99
CA THR A 61 13.99 -9.47 17.46
C THR A 61 13.31 -10.63 18.20
N ASP A 62 12.48 -11.42 17.54
CA ASP A 62 11.70 -12.50 18.15
C ASP A 62 12.46 -13.84 18.02
N PRO A 63 13.05 -14.37 19.11
CA PRO A 63 13.83 -15.59 19.05
C PRO A 63 13.01 -16.82 18.68
N ALA A 64 11.73 -16.88 19.03
CA ALA A 64 10.86 -18.01 18.70
C ALA A 64 10.55 -18.03 17.20
N LEU A 65 10.31 -16.86 16.60
CA LEU A 65 10.13 -16.74 15.15
C LEU A 65 11.43 -17.08 14.40
N GLN A 66 12.58 -16.63 14.89
CA GLN A 66 13.88 -16.97 14.32
C GLN A 66 14.14 -18.48 14.37
N GLU A 67 13.89 -19.11 15.50
CA GLU A 67 14.05 -20.56 15.66
C GLU A 67 13.13 -21.33 14.72
N ARG A 68 11.87 -20.91 14.59
CA ARG A 68 10.92 -21.53 13.67
C ARG A 68 11.41 -21.44 12.21
N ILE A 69 11.82 -20.25 11.76
CA ILE A 69 12.34 -20.05 10.39
C ILE A 69 13.63 -20.86 10.19
N ALA A 70 14.52 -20.91 11.18
CA ALA A 70 15.75 -21.68 11.11
C ALA A 70 15.49 -23.19 10.96
N ARG A 71 14.45 -23.71 11.64
CA ARG A 71 14.04 -25.12 11.54
C ARG A 71 13.30 -25.42 10.24
N GLU A 72 12.38 -24.56 9.81
CA GLU A 72 11.56 -24.77 8.61
C GLU A 72 12.37 -24.63 7.31
N GLU A 73 13.16 -23.56 7.17
CA GLU A 73 13.83 -23.24 5.89
C GLU A 73 15.22 -23.88 5.77
N ASN A 74 15.92 -24.05 6.90
CA ASN A 74 17.32 -24.48 6.87
C ASN A 74 17.57 -25.80 7.62
N GLY A 75 16.57 -26.36 8.31
CA GLY A 75 16.74 -27.56 9.13
C GLY A 75 17.75 -27.38 10.27
N PHE A 76 18.03 -26.13 10.69
CA PHE A 76 18.98 -25.85 11.76
C PHE A 76 18.42 -26.25 13.12
N VAL A 77 19.32 -26.70 13.98
CA VAL A 77 19.02 -27.26 15.29
C VAL A 77 19.76 -26.43 16.33
N ARG A 78 19.16 -26.23 17.52
CA ARG A 78 19.73 -25.34 18.54
C ARG A 78 21.08 -25.87 19.02
N SER A 79 22.15 -25.17 18.65
CA SER A 79 23.54 -25.64 18.86
C SER A 79 23.91 -25.84 20.33
N ASP A 80 23.17 -25.22 21.25
CA ASP A 80 23.38 -25.26 22.70
C ASP A 80 22.58 -26.34 23.44
N LYS A 81 21.54 -26.93 22.82
CA LYS A 81 20.60 -27.85 23.51
C LYS A 81 20.32 -29.16 22.79
N GLU A 82 20.69 -29.28 21.53
CA GLU A 82 20.29 -30.42 20.70
C GLU A 82 21.48 -30.95 19.88
N LEU A 83 21.74 -32.26 19.96
CA LEU A 83 22.80 -32.96 19.22
C LEU A 83 22.23 -33.56 17.93
N VAL A 84 22.77 -33.15 16.78
CA VAL A 84 22.38 -33.71 15.47
C VAL A 84 23.22 -34.94 15.17
N TYR A 85 22.62 -36.12 15.26
CA TYR A 85 23.24 -37.35 14.78
C TYR A 85 23.02 -37.50 13.28
N ARG A 86 24.10 -37.40 12.50
CA ARG A 86 24.10 -37.79 11.09
C ARG A 86 24.66 -39.21 11.00
N PHE A 87 23.81 -40.18 10.69
CA PHE A 87 24.26 -41.52 10.36
C PHE A 87 24.83 -41.49 8.94
N VAL A 88 26.15 -41.64 8.83
CA VAL A 88 26.83 -41.90 7.55
C VAL A 88 27.00 -43.40 7.38
N GLU A 89 26.77 -43.92 6.17
CA GLU A 89 27.00 -45.33 5.87
C GLU A 89 28.45 -45.73 6.22
N PRO A 90 28.65 -46.88 6.88
CA PRO A 90 29.98 -47.36 7.22
C PRO A 90 30.73 -47.71 5.93
N GLY A 91 31.52 -46.76 5.42
CA GLY A 91 32.31 -46.91 4.19
C GLY A 91 32.57 -45.62 3.41
N LYS A 92 31.92 -44.49 3.73
CA LYS A 92 32.12 -43.20 3.01
C LYS A 92 32.65 -42.06 3.89
N GLY A 93 33.22 -42.36 5.04
CA GLY A 93 33.73 -41.38 6.02
C GLY A 93 35.25 -41.33 6.14
N GLY A 94 35.99 -41.67 5.08
CA GLY A 94 37.46 -41.65 5.07
C GLY A 94 38.00 -41.01 3.80
N GLN A 95 38.23 -39.70 3.86
CA GLN A 95 39.40 -38.93 3.37
C GLN A 95 39.09 -37.43 3.46
#